data_AF-A0A7V9GT88-F1
#
_entry.id   AF-A0A7V9GT88-F1
#
_cell.length_a   1.000
_cell.length_b   1.000
_cell.length_c   1.000
_cell.angle_alpha   90.00
_cell.angle_beta   90.00
_cell.angle_gamma   90.00
#
_symmetry.space_group_name_H-M   'P 1'
#
loop_
_entity.id
_entity.type
_entity.pdbx_description
1 polymer ?
#
loop_
_entity_poly.entity_id
_entity_poly.type
_entity_poly.pdbx_seq_one_letter_code
_entity_poly.pdbx_strand_id
1 'polypeptide(L)'
;DARFLAQAASTTGMNIVACTGLYRYNFLPQIFEGHDEDFLADCFVHDIEEGIQGTASKAAFIKNAVDEPGITPGAEKALRAGARASKRTGRPIMCHTHPGTKRGSEVLDLYEEEGVDLSTVMLAHTGDTDDLDHIEELLARGAWIGMDRYGLDIILPQEKRNATVAALCERGYADRMFLSQDACSKLDWFPEEMQAQMAPKWTMTLIFDEVLGELRELGVTDEQIDQMLVANPPRWIAGS
;
A
#
# COMPACT_ATOMS: atom_id res chain seq x y z
N ASP A 1 -0.81 14.29 -8.81
CA ASP A 1 -0.34 15.27 -9.81
C ASP A 1 1.15 15.05 -10.02
N ALA A 2 1.56 14.60 -11.21
CA ALA A 2 2.95 14.25 -11.49
C ALA A 2 3.90 15.47 -11.49
N ARG A 3 3.41 16.67 -11.85
CA ARG A 3 4.22 17.90 -11.85
C ARG A 3 4.50 18.35 -10.42
N PHE A 4 3.49 18.30 -9.56
CA PHE A 4 3.66 18.62 -8.14
C PHE A 4 4.65 17.67 -7.46
N LEU A 5 4.55 16.35 -7.70
CA LEU A 5 5.49 15.38 -7.13
C LEU A 5 6.94 15.67 -7.58
N ALA A 6 7.16 15.99 -8.86
CA ALA A 6 8.49 16.36 -9.36
C ALA A 6 9.03 17.66 -8.74
N GLN A 7 8.16 18.67 -8.56
CA GLN A 7 8.51 19.91 -7.88
C GLN A 7 8.88 19.65 -6.42
N ALA A 8 8.07 18.87 -5.69
CA ALA A 8 8.32 18.53 -4.31
C ALA A 8 9.66 17.78 -4.17
N ALA A 9 9.91 16.74 -4.97
CA ALA A 9 11.14 15.97 -4.97
C ALA A 9 12.38 16.86 -5.21
N SER A 10 12.34 17.74 -6.21
CA SER A 10 13.45 18.65 -6.52
C SER A 10 13.68 19.71 -5.44
N THR A 11 12.61 20.16 -4.76
CA THR A 11 12.71 21.17 -3.70
C THR A 11 13.26 20.59 -2.40
N THR A 12 12.87 19.36 -2.05
CA THR A 12 13.24 18.74 -0.77
C THR A 12 14.49 17.87 -0.87
N GLY A 13 14.85 17.42 -2.07
CA GLY A 13 15.89 16.40 -2.28
C GLY A 13 15.44 14.98 -1.94
N MET A 14 14.16 14.77 -1.60
CA MET A 14 13.60 13.43 -1.35
C MET A 14 13.29 12.70 -2.64
N ASN A 15 13.51 11.39 -2.65
CA ASN A 15 12.97 10.52 -3.69
C ASN A 15 11.46 10.32 -3.47
N ILE A 16 10.65 10.71 -4.44
CA ILE A 16 9.19 10.52 -4.42
C ILE A 16 8.84 9.54 -5.53
N VAL A 17 8.33 8.38 -5.15
CA VAL A 17 7.96 7.30 -6.07
C VAL A 17 6.46 7.38 -6.37
N ALA A 18 6.12 7.59 -7.64
CA ALA A 18 4.72 7.65 -8.09
C ALA A 18 4.16 6.26 -8.39
N CYS A 19 2.83 6.13 -8.28
CA CYS A 19 2.08 4.97 -8.75
C CYS A 19 1.06 5.37 -9.83
N THR A 20 0.60 4.36 -10.56
CA THR A 20 -0.61 4.41 -11.40
C THR A 20 -1.65 3.46 -10.81
N GLY A 21 -2.88 3.46 -11.33
CA GLY A 21 -3.93 2.56 -10.89
C GLY A 21 -5.27 3.27 -10.68
N LEU A 22 -6.20 2.60 -10.01
CA LEU A 22 -7.53 3.13 -9.76
C LEU A 22 -8.01 2.85 -8.34
N TYR A 23 -8.30 3.92 -7.59
CA TYR A 23 -8.80 3.87 -6.23
C TYR A 23 -10.30 4.18 -6.20
N ARG A 24 -11.16 3.17 -6.36
CA ARG A 24 -12.63 3.31 -6.26
C ARG A 24 -13.28 2.03 -5.75
N TYR A 25 -14.23 2.19 -4.81
CA TYR A 25 -14.91 1.04 -4.19
C TYR A 25 -16.16 0.58 -4.95
N ASN A 26 -16.93 1.52 -5.53
CA ASN A 26 -18.25 1.21 -6.11
C ASN A 26 -18.44 1.73 -7.54
N PHE A 27 -17.99 2.96 -7.84
CA PHE A 27 -18.25 3.62 -9.12
C PHE A 27 -16.95 3.92 -9.84
N LEU A 28 -16.91 3.63 -11.14
CA LEU A 28 -15.80 3.97 -12.01
C LEU A 28 -16.01 5.37 -12.60
N PRO A 29 -14.94 6.13 -12.89
CA PRO A 29 -15.01 7.24 -13.82
C PRO A 29 -15.69 6.81 -15.14
N GLN A 30 -16.55 7.67 -15.71
CA GLN A 30 -17.38 7.33 -16.88
C GLN A 30 -16.59 6.73 -18.05
N ILE A 31 -15.37 7.22 -18.30
CA ILE A 31 -14.49 6.69 -19.34
C ILE A 31 -14.21 5.19 -19.16
N PHE A 32 -14.16 4.69 -17.92
CA PHE A 32 -13.86 3.31 -17.57
C PHE A 32 -15.10 2.41 -17.45
N GLU A 33 -16.31 2.98 -17.47
CA GLU A 33 -17.55 2.18 -17.45
C GLU A 33 -17.75 1.45 -18.77
N GLY A 34 -17.55 2.14 -19.90
CA GLY A 34 -17.77 1.61 -21.25
C GLY A 34 -16.59 0.86 -21.87
N HIS A 35 -15.44 0.79 -21.19
CA HIS A 35 -14.26 0.08 -21.64
C HIS A 35 -14.00 -1.16 -20.78
N ASP A 36 -13.28 -2.14 -21.33
CA ASP A 36 -12.88 -3.36 -20.64
C ASP A 36 -11.64 -3.16 -19.76
N GLU A 37 -11.22 -4.23 -19.09
CA GLU A 37 -10.04 -4.24 -18.22
C GLU A 37 -8.74 -4.01 -19.00
N ASP A 38 -8.67 -4.39 -20.28
CA ASP A 38 -7.47 -4.23 -21.11
C ASP A 38 -7.22 -2.76 -21.44
N PHE A 39 -8.27 -1.99 -21.70
CA PHE A 39 -8.15 -0.54 -21.86
C PHE A 39 -7.63 0.16 -20.60
N LEU A 40 -8.10 -0.25 -19.41
CA LEU A 40 -7.55 0.28 -18.15
C LEU A 40 -6.09 -0.14 -17.97
N ALA A 41 -5.76 -1.39 -18.27
CA ALA A 41 -4.39 -1.88 -18.22
C ALA A 41 -3.48 -1.08 -19.17
N ASP A 42 -3.93 -0.73 -20.37
CA ASP A 42 -3.18 0.12 -21.31
C ASP A 42 -2.89 1.51 -20.72
N CYS A 43 -3.83 2.10 -19.99
CA CYS A 43 -3.62 3.36 -19.30
C CYS A 43 -2.52 3.23 -18.21
N PHE A 44 -2.55 2.15 -17.42
CA PHE A 44 -1.53 1.91 -16.40
C PHE A 44 -0.15 1.63 -17.02
N VAL A 45 -0.11 0.86 -18.11
CA VAL A 45 1.14 0.61 -18.86
C VAL A 45 1.70 1.90 -19.45
N HIS A 46 0.85 2.79 -19.97
CA HIS A 46 1.29 4.10 -20.45
C HIS A 46 1.98 4.92 -19.35
N ASP A 47 1.38 5.00 -18.16
CA ASP A 47 1.97 5.72 -17.03
C ASP A 47 3.32 5.12 -16.58
N ILE A 48 3.49 3.81 -16.72
CA ILE A 48 4.72 3.08 -16.36
C ILE A 48 5.81 3.26 -17.42
N GLU A 49 5.47 3.13 -18.70
CA GLU A 49 6.45 3.03 -19.79
C GLU A 49 6.72 4.38 -20.48
N GLU A 50 5.73 5.27 -20.53
CA GLU A 50 5.83 6.54 -21.26
C GLU A 50 5.90 7.73 -20.29
N GLY A 51 4.97 7.80 -19.34
CA GLY A 51 4.94 8.82 -18.30
C GLY A 51 3.54 9.36 -17.98
N ILE A 52 3.41 9.96 -16.81
CA ILE A 52 2.12 10.36 -16.22
C ILE A 52 1.77 11.78 -16.67
N GLN A 53 0.52 12.00 -17.11
CA GLN A 53 -0.05 13.32 -17.39
C GLN A 53 0.77 14.18 -18.39
N GLY A 54 1.42 13.53 -19.37
CA GLY A 54 2.29 14.17 -20.36
C GLY A 54 3.62 14.70 -19.79
N THR A 55 4.02 14.22 -18.61
CA THR A 55 5.34 14.47 -18.02
C THR A 55 6.26 13.28 -18.28
N ALA A 56 7.56 13.44 -18.04
CA ALA A 56 8.53 12.33 -18.08
C ALA A 56 8.53 11.47 -16.80
N SER A 57 7.73 11.83 -15.78
CA SER A 57 7.63 11.06 -14.54
C SER A 57 6.84 9.78 -14.77
N LYS A 58 7.42 8.64 -14.41
CA LYS A 58 6.82 7.31 -14.61
C LYS A 58 6.32 6.71 -13.31
N ALA A 59 5.27 5.89 -13.40
CA ALA A 59 4.79 5.09 -12.27
C ALA A 59 5.74 3.90 -12.02
N ALA A 60 6.07 3.65 -10.76
CA ALA A 60 6.92 2.52 -10.37
C ALA A 60 6.14 1.28 -9.95
N PHE A 61 4.87 1.43 -9.57
CA PHE A 61 3.99 0.35 -9.15
C PHE A 61 2.52 0.69 -9.43
N ILE A 62 1.67 -0.33 -9.33
CA ILE A 62 0.23 -0.23 -9.58
C ILE A 62 -0.51 -0.23 -8.25
N LYS A 63 -1.45 0.70 -8.06
CA LYS A 63 -2.26 0.85 -6.84
C LYS A 63 -3.74 0.62 -7.14
N ASN A 64 -4.32 -0.39 -6.50
CA ASN A 64 -5.77 -0.67 -6.55
C ASN A 64 -6.38 -0.64 -5.14
N ALA A 65 -7.70 -0.82 -5.07
CA ALA A 65 -8.41 -0.82 -3.79
C ALA A 65 -9.62 -1.77 -3.75
N VAL A 66 -9.73 -2.48 -2.63
CA VAL A 66 -10.92 -3.23 -2.19
C VAL A 66 -11.17 -2.87 -0.73
N ASP A 67 -12.38 -2.44 -0.42
CA ASP A 67 -12.74 -2.01 0.93
C ASP A 67 -13.84 -2.89 1.52
N GLU A 68 -14.51 -2.46 2.59
CA GLU A 68 -15.53 -3.22 3.31
C GLU A 68 -16.55 -3.93 2.40
N PRO A 69 -17.07 -3.33 1.31
CA PRO A 69 -18.04 -3.98 0.41
C PRO A 69 -17.51 -5.22 -0.33
N GLY A 70 -16.20 -5.45 -0.35
CA GLY A 70 -15.56 -6.54 -1.10
C GLY A 70 -15.32 -6.20 -2.58
N ILE A 71 -15.10 -7.24 -3.39
CA ILE A 71 -14.82 -7.09 -4.83
C ILE A 71 -16.13 -6.78 -5.56
N THR A 72 -16.46 -5.49 -5.66
CA THR A 72 -17.55 -5.00 -6.50
C THR A 72 -17.18 -5.08 -7.98
N PRO A 73 -18.12 -4.96 -8.93
CA PRO A 73 -17.78 -5.00 -10.37
C PRO A 73 -16.75 -3.95 -10.79
N GLY A 74 -16.78 -2.77 -10.17
CA GLY A 74 -15.78 -1.72 -10.41
C GLY A 74 -14.40 -2.08 -9.85
N ALA A 75 -14.37 -2.62 -8.63
CA ALA A 75 -13.14 -3.09 -8.01
C ALA A 75 -12.53 -4.27 -8.79
N GLU A 76 -13.35 -5.24 -9.21
CA GLU A 76 -12.92 -6.38 -10.03
C GLU A 76 -12.24 -5.90 -11.32
N LYS A 77 -12.88 -4.97 -12.04
CA LYS A 77 -12.31 -4.40 -13.27
C LYS A 77 -10.94 -3.76 -13.02
N ALA A 78 -10.82 -2.97 -11.94
CA ALA A 78 -9.55 -2.32 -11.57
C ALA A 78 -8.47 -3.33 -11.17
N LEU A 79 -8.83 -4.36 -10.39
CA LEU A 79 -7.91 -5.42 -9.98
C LEU A 79 -7.39 -6.19 -11.19
N ARG A 80 -8.27 -6.67 -12.08
CA ARG A 80 -7.87 -7.40 -13.29
C ARG A 80 -7.02 -6.53 -14.22
N ALA A 81 -7.38 -5.25 -14.40
CA ALA A 81 -6.55 -4.31 -15.15
C ALA A 81 -5.15 -4.16 -14.55
N GLY A 82 -5.05 -4.03 -13.22
CA GLY A 82 -3.76 -3.96 -12.53
C GLY A 82 -2.96 -5.25 -12.65
N ALA A 83 -3.60 -6.41 -12.56
CA ALA A 83 -2.97 -7.71 -12.76
C ALA A 83 -2.35 -7.84 -14.16
N ARG A 84 -3.11 -7.44 -15.20
CA ARG A 84 -2.65 -7.46 -16.59
C ARG A 84 -1.52 -6.46 -16.84
N ALA A 85 -1.61 -5.25 -16.29
CA ALA A 85 -0.54 -4.25 -16.38
C ALA A 85 0.75 -4.71 -15.68
N SER A 86 0.63 -5.33 -14.50
CA SER A 86 1.76 -5.89 -13.76
C SER A 86 2.46 -6.98 -14.58
N LYS A 87 1.72 -7.97 -15.11
CA LYS A 87 2.29 -9.01 -15.98
C LYS A 87 2.98 -8.48 -17.23
N ARG A 88 2.49 -7.37 -17.79
CA ARG A 88 3.06 -6.75 -19.01
C ARG A 88 4.34 -5.95 -18.75
N THR A 89 4.49 -5.39 -17.55
CA THR A 89 5.56 -4.42 -17.22
C THR A 89 6.55 -4.92 -16.17
N GLY A 90 6.22 -6.02 -15.48
CA GLY A 90 6.95 -6.50 -14.32
C GLY A 90 6.82 -5.62 -13.08
N ARG A 91 5.92 -4.62 -13.08
CA ARG A 91 5.75 -3.73 -11.92
C ARG A 91 4.87 -4.36 -10.84
N PRO A 92 5.24 -4.18 -9.55
CA PRO A 92 4.50 -4.76 -8.45
C PRO A 92 3.14 -4.08 -8.26
N ILE A 93 2.28 -4.74 -7.49
CA ILE A 93 0.93 -4.25 -7.18
C ILE A 93 0.81 -3.98 -5.69
N MET A 94 0.26 -2.83 -5.32
CA MET A 94 -0.14 -2.50 -3.96
C MET A 94 -1.66 -2.33 -3.88
N CYS A 95 -2.37 -3.22 -3.20
CA CYS A 95 -3.81 -3.14 -3.06
C CYS A 95 -4.20 -2.59 -1.69
N HIS A 96 -5.06 -1.56 -1.65
CA HIS A 96 -5.74 -1.14 -0.42
C HIS A 96 -6.68 -2.27 -0.04
N THR A 97 -6.68 -2.65 1.22
CA THR A 97 -7.55 -3.70 1.76
C THR A 97 -8.26 -3.22 3.02
N HIS A 98 -9.31 -3.94 3.40
CA HIS A 98 -10.00 -3.77 4.67
C HIS A 98 -9.79 -5.02 5.54
N PRO A 99 -8.82 -5.01 6.49
CA PRO A 99 -8.49 -6.19 7.29
C PRO A 99 -9.62 -6.66 8.20
N GLY A 100 -10.46 -5.74 8.68
CA GLY A 100 -11.60 -6.08 9.55
C GLY A 100 -12.62 -7.02 8.88
N THR A 101 -12.68 -7.03 7.55
CA THR A 101 -13.49 -7.98 6.76
C THR A 101 -12.62 -8.95 5.94
N LYS A 102 -11.34 -9.05 6.27
CA LYS A 102 -10.36 -9.99 5.69
C LYS A 102 -10.27 -9.96 4.16
N ARG A 103 -10.46 -8.78 3.55
CA ARG A 103 -10.47 -8.63 2.07
C ARG A 103 -9.14 -8.93 1.40
N GLY A 104 -8.04 -8.96 2.14
CA GLY A 104 -6.73 -9.36 1.62
C GLY A 104 -6.77 -10.73 0.94
N SER A 105 -7.48 -11.71 1.50
CA SER A 105 -7.54 -13.07 0.95
C SER A 105 -8.24 -13.10 -0.42
N GLU A 106 -9.37 -12.40 -0.55
CA GLU A 106 -10.12 -12.30 -1.82
C GLU A 106 -9.30 -11.59 -2.91
N VAL A 107 -8.54 -10.56 -2.53
CA VAL A 107 -7.63 -9.86 -3.47
C VAL A 107 -6.55 -10.81 -3.98
N LEU A 108 -5.95 -11.61 -3.10
CA LEU A 108 -4.94 -12.59 -3.50
C LEU A 108 -5.53 -13.70 -4.38
N ASP A 109 -6.75 -14.16 -4.11
CA ASP A 109 -7.44 -15.15 -4.95
C ASP A 109 -7.63 -14.66 -6.38
N LEU A 110 -8.08 -13.41 -6.57
CA LEU A 110 -8.25 -12.83 -7.90
C LEU A 110 -6.91 -12.65 -8.61
N TYR A 111 -5.86 -12.20 -7.90
CA TYR A 111 -4.54 -12.05 -8.50
C TYR A 111 -3.92 -13.40 -8.89
N GLU A 112 -4.14 -14.45 -8.11
CA GLU A 112 -3.75 -15.81 -8.46
C GLU A 112 -4.54 -16.33 -9.68
N GLU A 113 -5.84 -16.04 -9.76
CA GLU A 113 -6.67 -16.36 -10.94
C GLU A 113 -6.13 -15.68 -12.21
N GLU A 114 -5.70 -14.43 -12.10
CA GLU A 114 -5.03 -13.70 -13.19
C GLU A 114 -3.57 -14.15 -13.40
N GLY A 115 -3.03 -15.07 -12.60
CA GLY A 115 -1.67 -15.57 -12.75
C GLY A 115 -0.58 -14.56 -12.39
N VAL A 116 -0.86 -13.65 -11.46
CA VAL A 116 0.13 -12.74 -10.88
C VAL A 116 0.97 -13.51 -9.85
N ASP A 117 2.28 -13.27 -9.84
CA ASP A 117 3.14 -13.73 -8.77
C ASP A 117 2.84 -12.93 -7.49
N LEU A 118 2.22 -13.58 -6.50
CA LEU A 118 1.81 -12.96 -5.24
C LEU A 118 3.01 -12.41 -4.45
N SER A 119 4.24 -12.87 -4.71
CA SER A 119 5.45 -12.30 -4.11
C SER A 119 5.76 -10.87 -4.57
N THR A 120 5.04 -10.37 -5.58
CA THR A 120 5.10 -8.97 -6.04
C THR A 120 3.91 -8.13 -5.56
N VAL A 121 2.98 -8.73 -4.81
CA VAL A 121 1.77 -8.07 -4.32
C VAL A 121 1.96 -7.60 -2.88
N MET A 122 1.68 -6.33 -2.61
CA MET A 122 1.58 -5.75 -1.28
C MET A 122 0.12 -5.49 -0.90
N LEU A 123 -0.32 -6.04 0.22
CA LEU A 123 -1.60 -5.73 0.83
C LEU A 123 -1.41 -4.56 1.79
N ALA A 124 -1.88 -3.37 1.38
CA ALA A 124 -1.84 -2.18 2.22
C ALA A 124 -2.89 -2.30 3.34
N HIS A 125 -2.60 -1.63 4.45
CA HIS A 125 -3.43 -1.52 5.65
C HIS A 125 -3.56 -2.79 6.48
N THR A 126 -2.83 -3.87 6.17
CA THR A 126 -2.79 -5.07 7.01
C THR A 126 -2.49 -4.75 8.48
N GLY A 127 -1.71 -3.70 8.77
CA GLY A 127 -1.45 -3.26 10.14
C GLY A 127 -2.64 -2.67 10.90
N ASP A 128 -3.83 -2.59 10.30
CA ASP A 128 -5.08 -2.20 10.98
C ASP A 128 -5.74 -3.37 11.74
N THR A 129 -5.14 -4.57 11.77
CA THR A 129 -5.57 -5.69 12.61
C THR A 129 -4.45 -6.24 13.50
N ASP A 130 -4.83 -6.82 14.65
CA ASP A 130 -3.98 -7.59 15.56
C ASP A 130 -4.24 -9.11 15.47
N ASP A 131 -5.01 -9.56 14.47
CA ASP A 131 -5.24 -10.97 14.15
C ASP A 131 -4.02 -11.57 13.43
N LEU A 132 -3.06 -12.07 14.23
CA LEU A 132 -1.82 -12.66 13.70
C LEU A 132 -2.06 -13.88 12.81
N ASP A 133 -3.07 -14.70 13.10
CA ASP A 133 -3.38 -15.88 12.28
C ASP A 133 -3.79 -15.45 10.87
N HIS A 134 -4.65 -14.43 10.77
CA HIS A 134 -5.03 -13.86 9.47
C HIS A 134 -3.83 -13.27 8.73
N ILE A 135 -2.95 -12.53 9.43
CA ILE A 135 -1.78 -11.91 8.78
C ILE A 135 -0.84 -12.99 8.25
N GLU A 136 -0.62 -14.07 9.00
CA GLU A 136 0.23 -15.18 8.60
C GLU A 136 -0.34 -15.97 7.42
N GLU A 137 -1.67 -16.13 7.32
CA GLU A 137 -2.30 -16.71 6.14
C GLU A 137 -1.95 -15.92 4.85
N LEU A 138 -1.94 -14.58 4.92
CA LEU A 138 -1.59 -13.72 3.79
C LEU A 138 -0.09 -13.83 3.45
N LEU A 139 0.77 -13.80 4.47
CA LEU A 139 2.23 -13.94 4.33
C LEU A 139 2.62 -15.32 3.77
N ALA A 140 1.93 -16.39 4.19
CA ALA A 140 2.17 -17.75 3.72
C ALA A 140 1.91 -17.92 2.22
N ARG A 141 1.07 -17.07 1.63
CA ARG A 141 0.86 -17.00 0.17
C ARG A 141 1.95 -16.23 -0.58
N GLY A 142 2.92 -15.67 0.14
CA GLY A 142 4.08 -14.96 -0.40
C GLY A 142 3.92 -13.44 -0.50
N ALA A 143 2.74 -12.89 -0.18
CA ALA A 143 2.47 -11.47 -0.27
C ALA A 143 3.30 -10.64 0.71
N TRP A 144 3.47 -9.36 0.37
CA TRP A 144 3.95 -8.33 1.28
C TRP A 144 2.79 -7.71 2.04
N ILE A 145 3.06 -7.18 3.23
CA ILE A 145 2.04 -6.53 4.05
C ILE A 145 2.47 -5.12 4.46
N GLY A 146 1.50 -4.21 4.46
CA GLY A 146 1.65 -2.83 4.91
C GLY A 146 1.23 -2.68 6.36
N MET A 147 2.20 -2.42 7.24
CA MET A 147 1.98 -1.92 8.60
C MET A 147 2.00 -0.39 8.54
N ASP A 148 1.05 0.15 7.78
CA ASP A 148 1.22 1.41 7.06
C ASP A 148 0.31 2.55 7.52
N ARG A 149 -0.34 2.44 8.68
CA ARG A 149 -1.29 3.44 9.22
C ARG A 149 -1.00 3.90 10.64
N TYR A 150 0.29 3.98 10.98
CA TYR A 150 0.71 4.58 12.25
C TYR A 150 0.16 6.00 12.42
N GLY A 151 -0.39 6.29 13.61
CA GLY A 151 -1.04 7.57 13.94
C GLY A 151 -2.56 7.58 13.80
N LEU A 152 -3.15 6.54 13.20
CA LEU A 152 -4.60 6.33 13.13
C LEU A 152 -5.09 5.39 14.24
N ASP A 153 -4.93 5.84 15.50
CA ASP A 153 -5.29 5.08 16.71
C ASP A 153 -6.79 4.78 16.82
N ILE A 154 -7.62 5.58 16.13
CA ILE A 154 -9.07 5.36 16.03
C ILE A 154 -9.41 4.05 15.31
N ILE A 155 -8.52 3.56 14.44
CA ILE A 155 -8.68 2.29 13.74
C ILE A 155 -8.11 1.15 14.59
N LEU A 156 -6.82 1.27 14.94
CA LEU A 156 -6.13 0.34 15.81
C LEU A 156 -5.09 1.13 16.64
N PRO A 157 -5.12 1.06 17.97
CA PRO A 157 -4.15 1.76 18.83
C PRO A 157 -2.70 1.39 18.51
N GLN A 158 -1.79 2.37 18.55
CA GLN A 158 -0.35 2.18 18.31
C GLN A 158 0.27 1.03 19.12
N GLU A 159 -0.09 0.88 20.41
CA GLU A 159 0.40 -0.22 21.26
C GLU A 159 0.12 -1.59 20.63
N LYS A 160 -1.09 -1.79 20.10
CA LYS A 160 -1.46 -3.03 19.41
C LYS A 160 -0.72 -3.19 18.09
N ARG A 161 -0.56 -2.12 17.31
CA ARG A 161 0.23 -2.15 16.07
C ARG A 161 1.67 -2.59 16.34
N ASN A 162 2.28 -2.01 17.37
CA ASN A 162 3.65 -2.32 17.78
C ASN A 162 3.79 -3.77 18.28
N ALA A 163 2.85 -4.25 19.10
CA ALA A 163 2.83 -5.63 19.53
C ALA A 163 2.71 -6.61 18.35
N THR A 164 1.87 -6.30 17.36
CA THR A 164 1.73 -7.10 16.13
C THR A 164 3.01 -7.11 15.32
N VAL A 165 3.63 -5.96 15.06
CA VAL A 165 4.91 -5.85 14.34
C VAL A 165 6.00 -6.64 15.06
N ALA A 166 6.13 -6.47 16.38
CA ALA A 166 7.13 -7.17 17.19
C ALA A 166 6.96 -8.69 17.12
N ALA A 167 5.72 -9.19 17.25
CA ALA A 167 5.42 -10.61 17.14
C ALA A 167 5.77 -11.17 15.74
N LEU A 168 5.46 -10.44 14.67
CA LEU A 168 5.80 -10.86 13.30
C LEU A 168 7.32 -10.84 13.06
N CYS A 169 8.03 -9.86 13.62
CA CYS A 169 9.49 -9.80 13.61
C CYS A 169 10.11 -11.01 14.33
N GLU A 170 9.62 -11.36 15.52
CA GLU A 170 10.06 -12.55 16.28
C GLU A 170 9.85 -13.84 15.47
N ARG A 171 8.76 -13.91 14.70
CA ARG A 171 8.43 -15.04 13.81
C ARG A 171 9.18 -15.04 12.48
N GLY A 172 10.04 -14.04 12.24
CA GLY A 172 10.92 -13.98 11.08
C GLY A 172 10.32 -13.30 9.84
N TYR A 173 9.19 -12.59 9.96
CA TYR A 173 8.51 -11.92 8.83
C TYR A 173 8.97 -10.49 8.56
N ALA A 174 10.04 -10.01 9.19
CA ALA A 174 10.57 -8.66 8.96
C ALA A 174 10.89 -8.39 7.48
N ASP A 175 11.21 -9.43 6.71
CA ASP A 175 11.49 -9.34 5.27
C ASP A 175 10.23 -9.34 4.39
N ARG A 176 9.02 -9.24 4.95
CA ARG A 176 7.76 -9.10 4.19
C ARG A 176 6.88 -7.94 4.65
N MET A 177 7.42 -7.08 5.51
CA MET A 177 6.68 -5.96 6.10
C MET A 177 7.21 -4.59 5.65
N PHE A 178 6.29 -3.63 5.53
CA PHE A 178 6.57 -2.21 5.42
C PHE A 178 6.02 -1.47 6.62
N LEU A 179 6.74 -0.46 7.10
CA LEU A 179 6.21 0.50 8.06
C LEU A 179 5.91 1.83 7.34
N SER A 180 4.73 2.39 7.59
CA SER A 180 4.34 3.71 7.08
C SER A 180 3.20 4.29 7.92
N GLN A 181 2.76 5.50 7.57
CA GLN A 181 1.69 6.21 8.27
C GLN A 181 0.43 6.40 7.42
N ASP A 182 0.50 6.22 6.10
CA ASP A 182 -0.56 6.63 5.15
C ASP A 182 -0.88 8.13 5.28
N ALA A 183 0.05 8.90 5.86
CA ALA A 183 -0.12 10.31 6.14
C ALA A 183 -0.04 11.13 4.85
N CYS A 184 -0.85 12.17 4.78
CA CYS A 184 -0.84 13.13 3.69
C CYS A 184 -0.66 14.54 4.24
N SER A 185 -0.08 15.44 3.44
CA SER A 185 0.08 16.85 3.83
C SER A 185 -1.23 17.62 3.89
N LYS A 186 -2.26 17.13 3.20
CA LYS A 186 -3.61 17.69 3.18
C LYS A 186 -4.62 16.61 2.77
N LEU A 187 -5.73 16.53 3.50
CA LEU A 187 -6.88 15.69 3.18
C LEU A 187 -8.12 16.58 3.07
N ASP A 188 -8.86 16.49 1.97
CA ASP A 188 -10.05 17.32 1.71
C ASP A 188 -11.38 16.64 2.11
N TRP A 189 -11.30 15.43 2.66
CA TRP A 189 -12.47 14.66 3.12
C TRP A 189 -13.07 15.20 4.42
N PHE A 190 -12.21 15.80 5.26
CA PHE A 190 -12.59 16.33 6.56
C PHE A 190 -12.06 17.76 6.74
N PRO A 191 -12.71 18.59 7.55
CA PRO A 191 -12.11 19.84 8.02
C PRO A 191 -10.79 19.56 8.75
N GLU A 192 -9.80 20.44 8.58
CA GLU A 192 -8.45 20.28 9.14
C GLU A 192 -8.47 20.18 10.68
N GLU A 193 -9.32 20.97 11.33
CA GLU A 193 -9.46 20.94 12.79
C GLU A 193 -10.02 19.59 13.29
N MET A 194 -10.90 18.97 12.50
CA MET A 194 -11.46 17.65 12.83
C MET A 194 -10.38 16.56 12.71
N GLN A 195 -9.56 16.62 11.67
CA GLN A 195 -8.44 15.68 11.50
C GLN A 195 -7.45 15.80 12.67
N ALA A 196 -7.06 17.01 13.04
CA ALA A 196 -6.15 17.26 14.15
C ALA A 196 -6.69 16.77 15.51
N GLN A 197 -8.01 16.77 15.69
CA GLN A 197 -8.66 16.23 16.89
C GLN A 197 -8.74 14.71 16.89
N MET A 198 -9.08 14.11 15.75
CA MET A 198 -9.30 12.66 15.65
C MET A 198 -8.00 11.85 15.56
N ALA A 199 -6.97 12.43 14.95
CA ALA A 199 -5.69 11.76 14.70
C ALA A 199 -4.50 12.72 14.93
N PRO A 200 -4.31 13.23 16.16
CA PRO A 200 -3.33 14.28 16.47
C PRO A 200 -1.88 13.90 16.20
N LYS A 201 -1.57 12.60 16.17
CA LYS A 201 -0.22 12.07 15.91
C LYS A 201 0.01 11.67 14.45
N TRP A 202 -1.00 11.75 13.58
CA TRP A 202 -0.93 11.29 12.20
C TRP A 202 -0.09 12.24 11.34
N THR A 203 1.23 12.00 11.35
CA THR A 203 2.24 12.85 10.72
C THR A 203 3.24 12.00 9.92
N MET A 204 3.96 12.62 9.00
CA MET A 204 4.99 11.94 8.20
C MET A 204 6.22 11.50 9.01
N THR A 205 6.41 12.02 10.23
CA THR A 205 7.60 11.75 11.06
C THR A 205 7.35 10.80 12.22
N LEU A 206 6.08 10.50 12.56
CA LEU A 206 5.71 9.70 13.73
C LEU A 206 6.52 8.40 13.89
N ILE A 207 6.78 7.68 12.78
CA ILE A 207 7.55 6.44 12.84
C ILE A 207 8.93 6.68 13.44
N PHE A 208 9.62 7.71 12.95
CA PHE A 208 10.98 8.04 13.38
C PHE A 208 11.01 8.67 14.76
N ASP A 209 10.02 9.50 15.08
CA ASP A 209 9.96 10.26 16.32
C ASP A 209 9.61 9.37 17.54
N GLU A 210 8.77 8.35 17.35
CA GLU A 210 8.18 7.56 18.45
C GLU A 210 8.25 6.05 18.19
N VAL A 211 7.67 5.58 17.08
CA VAL A 211 7.41 4.14 16.85
C VAL A 211 8.68 3.30 16.86
N LEU A 212 9.76 3.76 16.22
CA LEU A 212 11.02 3.00 16.18
C LEU A 212 11.67 2.86 17.56
N GLY A 213 11.45 3.82 18.47
CA GLY A 213 11.90 3.68 19.86
C GLY A 213 11.14 2.57 20.56
N GLU A 214 9.81 2.59 20.47
CA GLU A 214 8.92 1.63 21.10
C GLU A 214 9.10 0.20 20.55
N LEU A 215 9.30 0.04 19.24
CA LEU A 215 9.59 -1.27 18.66
C LEU A 215 10.89 -1.89 19.21
N ARG A 216 11.92 -1.08 19.47
CA ARG A 216 13.16 -1.56 20.11
C ARG A 216 12.93 -2.01 21.54
N GLU A 217 12.09 -1.29 22.30
CA GLU A 217 11.72 -1.69 23.66
C GLU A 217 10.98 -3.04 23.68
N LEU A 218 10.25 -3.36 22.60
CA LEU A 218 9.60 -4.65 22.38
C LEU A 218 10.52 -5.73 21.79
N GLY A 219 11.80 -5.43 21.59
CA GLY A 219 12.80 -6.39 21.12
C GLY A 219 12.98 -6.50 19.61
N VAL A 220 12.36 -5.62 18.81
CA VAL A 220 12.66 -5.53 17.37
C VAL A 220 14.07 -4.99 17.19
N THR A 221 14.92 -5.73 16.47
CA THR A 221 16.33 -5.35 16.31
C THR A 221 16.51 -4.26 15.27
N ASP A 222 17.64 -3.52 15.34
CA ASP A 222 17.97 -2.52 14.32
C ASP A 222 18.09 -3.16 12.92
N GLU A 223 18.56 -4.41 12.81
CA GLU A 223 18.59 -5.13 11.53
C GLU A 223 17.18 -5.38 10.98
N GLN A 224 16.20 -5.69 11.83
CA GLN A 224 14.82 -5.87 11.40
C GLN A 224 14.16 -4.53 11.02
N ILE A 225 14.49 -3.45 11.73
CA ILE A 225 14.05 -2.10 11.38
C ILE A 225 14.62 -1.69 10.01
N ASP A 226 15.92 -1.88 9.81
CA ASP A 226 16.59 -1.60 8.53
C ASP A 226 16.05 -2.50 7.42
N GLN A 227 15.72 -3.76 7.72
CA GLN A 227 15.06 -4.65 6.78
C GLN A 227 13.75 -4.04 6.29
N MET A 228 12.86 -3.60 7.19
CA MET A 228 11.55 -3.05 6.85
C MET A 228 11.61 -1.67 6.16
N LEU A 229 12.54 -0.80 6.56
CA LEU A 229 12.60 0.60 6.09
C LEU A 229 13.55 0.82 4.93
N VAL A 230 14.60 0.00 4.79
CA VAL A 230 15.70 0.25 3.83
C VAL A 230 15.81 -0.87 2.81
N ALA A 231 15.83 -2.13 3.25
CA ALA A 231 16.06 -3.25 2.33
C ALA A 231 14.80 -3.68 1.56
N ASN A 232 13.65 -3.71 2.24
CA ASN A 232 12.38 -4.14 1.66
C ASN A 232 11.88 -3.22 0.53
N PRO A 233 11.88 -1.87 0.65
CA PRO A 233 11.29 -1.00 -0.37
C PRO A 233 11.90 -1.13 -1.77
N PRO A 234 13.22 -1.06 -1.96
CA PRO A 234 13.80 -1.24 -3.29
C PRO A 234 13.62 -2.66 -3.82
N ARG A 235 13.61 -3.68 -2.96
CA ARG A 235 13.39 -5.08 -3.36
C ARG A 235 11.99 -5.27 -3.95
N TRP A 236 10.97 -4.79 -3.25
CA TRP A 236 9.59 -4.88 -3.74
C TRP A 236 9.38 -4.05 -5.01
N ILE A 237 9.87 -2.80 -5.06
CA ILE A 237 9.75 -1.94 -6.26
C ILE A 237 10.43 -2.56 -7.49
N ALA A 238 11.55 -3.28 -7.30
CA ALA A 238 12.24 -3.97 -8.38
C ALA A 238 11.48 -5.19 -8.94
N GLY A 239 10.47 -5.70 -8.21
CA GLY A 239 9.71 -6.88 -8.60
C GLY A 239 10.52 -8.19 -8.51
N SER A 240 11.47 -8.26 -7.58
CA SER A 240 12.43 -9.37 -7.41
C SER A 240 12.42 -9.98 -6.01
#